data_AF-A0A5E7N7C3-F1
#
_entry.id   AF-A0A5E7N7C3-F1
#
_cell.length_a   1.000
_cell.length_b   1.000
_cell.length_c   1.000
_cell.angle_alpha   90.00
_cell.angle_beta   90.00
_cell.angle_gamma   90.00
#
_symmetry.space_group_name_H-M   'P 1'
#
loop_
_entity.id
_entity.type
_entity.pdbx_description
1 polymer ?
#
loop_
_entity_poly.entity_id
_entity_poly.type
_entity_poly.pdbx_seq_one_letter_code
_entity_poly.pdbx_strand_id
1 'polypeptide(L)'
;MNRTLDETAAVLGLKPRKFREQLRSLRVLTQSGDLASHHRGAGNLFSDPRSVQIGTTNRYKHYAVVMVTEAGVQWLAKKLDIAITHKDAAA
;
A
#
# COMPACT_ATOMS: atom_id res chain seq x y z
N MET A 1 1.00 13.22 1.32
CA MET A 1 1.24 12.33 2.49
C MET A 1 1.21 10.86 2.06
N ASN A 2 2.15 10.03 2.55
CA ASN A 2 2.22 8.59 2.21
C ASN A 2 1.25 7.78 3.07
N ARG A 3 0.59 6.81 2.47
CA ARG A 3 -0.47 6.01 3.11
C ARG A 3 -0.13 4.53 3.07
N THR A 4 -0.59 3.78 4.06
CA THR A 4 -0.57 2.31 3.99
C THR A 4 -1.55 1.81 2.92
N LEU A 5 -1.42 0.52 2.53
CA LEU A 5 -2.40 -0.10 1.65
C LEU A 5 -3.83 -0.10 2.23
N ASP A 6 -3.97 -0.22 3.55
CA ASP A 6 -5.28 -0.20 4.22
C ASP A 6 -5.91 1.19 4.16
N GLU A 7 -5.13 2.23 4.45
CA GLU A 7 -5.57 3.62 4.33
C GLU A 7 -5.91 3.99 2.89
N THR A 8 -5.11 3.52 1.93
CA THR A 8 -5.39 3.75 0.51
C THR A 8 -6.67 3.02 0.08
N ALA A 9 -6.90 1.80 0.57
CA ALA A 9 -8.16 1.11 0.32
C ALA A 9 -9.36 1.89 0.86
N ALA A 10 -9.25 2.48 2.05
CA ALA A 10 -10.30 3.33 2.62
C ALA A 10 -10.58 4.57 1.75
N VAL A 11 -9.53 5.23 1.25
CA VAL A 11 -9.67 6.38 0.32
C VAL A 11 -10.33 5.98 -0.99
N LEU A 12 -10.03 4.79 -1.50
CA LEU A 12 -10.62 4.25 -2.74
C LEU A 12 -12.01 3.62 -2.52
N GLY A 13 -12.55 3.62 -1.29
CA GLY A 13 -13.84 2.99 -0.97
C GLY A 13 -13.84 1.46 -1.07
N LEU A 14 -12.67 0.83 -0.99
CA LEU A 14 -12.50 -0.62 -1.11
C LEU A 14 -12.28 -1.29 0.24
N LYS A 15 -12.72 -2.55 0.35
CA LYS A 15 -12.31 -3.41 1.46
C LYS A 15 -10.82 -3.73 1.32
N PRO A 16 -9.99 -3.60 2.39
CA PRO A 16 -8.55 -3.74 2.25
C PRO A 16 -8.07 -5.12 1.78
N ARG A 17 -8.82 -6.19 2.11
CA ARG A 17 -8.54 -7.54 1.60
C ARG A 17 -8.72 -7.61 0.09
N LYS A 18 -9.87 -7.16 -0.42
CA LYS A 18 -10.19 -7.16 -1.86
C LYS A 18 -9.18 -6.31 -2.63
N PHE A 19 -8.79 -5.16 -2.07
CA PHE A 19 -7.77 -4.29 -2.65
C PHE A 19 -6.43 -5.02 -2.81
N ARG A 20 -5.94 -5.71 -1.77
CA ARG A 20 -4.70 -6.49 -1.88
C ARG A 20 -4.80 -7.64 -2.88
N GLU A 21 -5.94 -8.31 -2.97
CA GLU A 21 -6.18 -9.36 -3.97
C GLU A 21 -6.10 -8.78 -5.39
N GLN A 22 -6.69 -7.62 -5.64
CA GLN A 22 -6.58 -6.91 -6.93
C GLN A 22 -5.14 -6.50 -7.23
N LEU A 23 -4.40 -5.97 -6.26
CA LEU A 23 -2.99 -5.61 -6.45
C LEU A 23 -2.12 -6.82 -6.79
N ARG A 24 -2.41 -8.00 -6.22
CA ARG A 24 -1.73 -9.26 -6.59
C ARG A 24 -2.10 -9.70 -8.00
N SER A 25 -3.37 -9.60 -8.38
CA SER A 25 -3.84 -9.89 -9.74
C SER A 25 -3.17 -8.99 -10.78
N LEU A 26 -3.01 -7.71 -10.47
CA LEU A 26 -2.31 -6.72 -11.29
C LEU A 26 -0.77 -6.82 -11.23
N ARG A 27 -0.23 -7.80 -10.50
CA ARG A 27 1.21 -8.02 -10.25
C ARG A 27 1.94 -6.82 -9.61
N VAL A 28 1.20 -5.90 -8.98
CA VAL A 28 1.78 -4.82 -8.18
C VAL A 28 2.39 -5.37 -6.90
N LEU A 29 1.71 -6.33 -6.29
CA LEU A 29 2.20 -7.10 -5.16
C LEU A 29 2.57 -8.51 -5.59
N THR A 30 3.58 -9.08 -4.94
CA THR A 30 3.90 -10.50 -5.01
C THR A 30 2.84 -11.32 -4.26
N GLN A 31 2.88 -12.65 -4.41
CA GLN A 31 2.01 -13.55 -3.65
C GLN A 31 2.22 -13.43 -2.13
N SER A 32 3.46 -13.15 -1.69
CA SER A 32 3.80 -12.87 -0.29
C SER A 32 3.26 -11.54 0.23
N GLY A 33 2.82 -10.63 -0.67
CA GLY A 33 2.35 -9.29 -0.31
C GLY A 33 3.44 -8.22 -0.32
N ASP A 34 4.62 -8.53 -0.83
CA ASP A 34 5.71 -7.58 -1.01
C ASP A 34 5.53 -6.77 -2.30
N LEU A 35 6.18 -5.62 -2.39
CA LEU A 35 6.18 -4.82 -3.61
C LEU A 35 6.99 -5.54 -4.71
N ALA A 36 6.36 -5.77 -5.85
CA ALA A 36 7.00 -6.41 -6.99
C ALA A 36 8.15 -5.55 -7.53
N SER A 37 9.26 -6.19 -7.91
CA SER A 37 10.53 -5.51 -8.24
C SER A 37 10.41 -4.47 -9.35
N HIS A 38 9.56 -4.71 -10.35
CA HIS A 38 9.36 -3.82 -11.49
C HIS A 38 8.55 -2.55 -11.16
N HIS A 39 7.95 -2.47 -9.97
CA HIS A 39 7.29 -1.27 -9.47
C HIS A 39 8.17 -0.48 -8.48
N ARG A 40 9.31 -1.04 -8.07
CA ARG A 40 10.27 -0.33 -7.22
C ARG A 40 10.91 0.80 -8.02
N GLY A 41 10.99 1.99 -7.43
CA GLY A 41 11.59 3.17 -8.08
C GLY A 41 10.67 3.95 -9.02
N ALA A 42 9.45 3.47 -9.29
CA ALA A 42 8.48 4.18 -10.15
C ALA A 42 7.79 5.38 -9.47
N GLY A 43 8.13 5.71 -8.21
CA GLY A 43 7.56 6.84 -7.46
C GLY A 43 6.13 6.66 -6.95
N ASN A 44 5.44 5.57 -7.31
CA ASN A 44 4.04 5.32 -6.92
C ASN A 44 3.92 4.53 -5.60
N LEU A 45 4.76 3.50 -5.42
CA LEU A 45 4.78 2.68 -4.21
C LEU A 45 6.23 2.46 -3.77
N PHE A 46 6.43 2.29 -2.48
CA PHE A 46 7.71 1.92 -1.91
C PHE A 46 7.54 0.95 -0.75
N SER A 47 8.60 0.20 -0.46
CA SER A 47 8.67 -0.67 0.71
C SER A 47 9.34 0.09 1.85
N ASP A 48 8.61 0.27 2.95
CA ASP A 48 9.07 0.88 4.18
C ASP A 48 9.59 -0.21 5.13
N PRO A 49 10.91 -0.33 5.34
CA PRO A 49 11.48 -1.32 6.24
C PRO A 49 11.20 -0.94 7.70
N ARG A 50 10.60 -1.87 8.45
CA ARG A 50 10.25 -1.72 9.86
C ARG A 50 10.86 -2.84 10.68
N SER A 51 11.04 -2.54 11.97
CA SER A 51 11.49 -3.50 12.96
C SER A 51 10.65 -3.40 14.21
N VAL A 52 10.29 -4.54 14.79
CA VAL A 52 9.62 -4.61 16.09
C VAL A 52 10.42 -5.54 17.00
N GLN A 53 10.68 -5.10 18.23
CA GLN A 53 11.33 -5.93 19.24
C GLN A 53 10.37 -7.04 19.69
N ILE A 54 10.87 -8.28 19.74
CA ILE A 54 10.09 -9.42 20.22
C ILE A 54 10.39 -9.67 21.69
N GLY A 55 9.40 -9.41 22.54
CA GLY A 55 9.46 -9.65 23.98
C GLY A 55 10.52 -8.79 24.67
N THR A 56 11.06 -9.31 25.77
CA THR A 56 12.10 -8.63 26.58
C THR A 56 13.52 -8.92 26.09
N THR A 57 13.69 -9.86 25.15
CA THR A 57 14.99 -10.15 24.53
C THR A 57 15.39 -9.10 23.50
N ASN A 58 16.69 -8.89 23.29
CA ASN A 58 17.23 -7.96 22.27
C ASN A 58 17.13 -8.51 20.83
N ARG A 59 16.01 -9.17 20.51
CA ARG A 59 15.73 -9.77 19.20
C ARG A 59 14.70 -8.91 18.47
N TYR A 60 14.98 -8.59 17.21
CA TYR A 60 14.10 -7.77 16.37
C TYR A 60 13.53 -8.61 15.22
N LYS A 61 12.24 -8.43 14.97
CA LYS A 61 11.59 -8.90 13.74
C LYS A 61 11.62 -7.78 12.72
N HIS A 62 12.28 -8.04 11.59
CA HIS A 62 12.31 -7.12 10.46
C HIS A 62 11.22 -7.49 9.46
N TYR A 63 10.49 -6.50 8.97
CA TYR A 63 9.45 -6.67 7.95
C TYR A 63 9.34 -5.40 7.12
N ALA A 64 8.83 -5.51 5.90
CA ALA A 64 8.58 -4.34 5.05
C ALA A 64 7.09 -4.10 4.91
N VAL A 65 6.66 -2.85 5.02
CA VAL A 65 5.28 -2.43 4.73
C VAL A 65 5.27 -1.73 3.39
N VAL A 66 4.35 -2.11 2.51
CA VAL A 66 4.16 -1.40 1.24
C VAL A 66 3.36 -0.12 1.51
N MET A 67 3.97 1.00 1.16
CA MET A 67 3.40 2.33 1.28
C MET A 67 3.09 2.87 -0.12
N VAL A 68 2.02 3.66 -0.20
CA VAL A 68 1.55 4.31 -1.42
C VAL A 68 1.84 5.80 -1.29
N THR A 69 2.49 6.37 -2.30
CA THR A 69 2.69 7.82 -2.38
C THR A 69 1.40 8.51 -2.81
N GLU A 70 1.35 9.82 -2.69
CA GLU A 70 0.19 10.59 -3.14
C GLU A 70 -0.08 10.43 -4.64
N ALA A 71 0.98 10.45 -5.46
CA ALA A 71 0.90 10.12 -6.89
C ALA A 71 0.46 8.66 -7.11
N GLY A 72 0.92 7.75 -6.25
CA GLY A 72 0.52 6.34 -6.28
C GLY A 72 -0.98 6.12 -6.07
N VAL A 73 -1.64 6.93 -5.24
CA VAL A 73 -3.11 6.84 -5.05
C VAL A 73 -3.84 7.14 -6.35
N GLN A 74 -3.46 8.22 -7.04
CA GLN A 74 -4.05 8.57 -8.34
C GLN A 74 -3.76 7.52 -9.40
N TRP A 75 -2.54 6.98 -9.43
CA TRP A 75 -2.16 5.91 -10.33
C TRP A 75 -2.99 4.63 -10.12
N LEU A 76 -3.21 4.25 -8.85
CA LEU A 76 -4.04 3.09 -8.50
C LEU A 76 -5.51 3.30 -8.84
N ALA A 77 -6.06 4.49 -8.59
CA ALA A 77 -7.43 4.80 -8.95
C ALA A 77 -7.68 4.67 -10.46
N LYS A 78 -6.76 5.21 -11.28
CA LYS A 78 -6.81 5.08 -12.74
C LYS A 78 -6.71 3.61 -13.19
N LYS A 79 -5.80 2.84 -12.58
CA LYS A 79 -5.64 1.41 -12.92
C LYS A 79 -6.84 0.55 -12.54
N LEU A 80 -7.56 0.91 -11.49
CA LEU A 80 -8.71 0.18 -10.99
C LEU A 80 -10.04 0.71 -11.55
N ASP A 81 -9.98 1.74 -12.39
CA ASP A 81 -11.15 2.47 -12.91
C ASP A 81 -12.11 2.94 -11.80
N ILE A 82 -11.51 3.43 -10.71
CA ILE A 82 -12.25 3.94 -9.55
C ILE A 82 -12.23 5.46 -9.60
N ALA A 83 -13.42 6.07 -9.65
CA ALA A 83 -13.55 7.49 -9.39
C ALA A 83 -13.15 7.76 -7.93
N ILE A 84 -12.07 8.52 -7.73
CA ILE A 84 -11.70 9.00 -6.40
C ILE A 84 -12.78 9.98 -5.97
N THR A 85 -13.75 9.52 -5.20
CA THR A 85 -14.59 10.41 -4.43
C THR A 85 -13.71 11.01 -3.35
N HIS A 86 -13.13 12.17 -3.63
CA HIS A 86 -12.64 13.07 -2.60
C HIS A 86 -13.86 13.44 -1.76
N LYS A 87 -14.16 12.60 -0.77
CA LYS A 87 -14.97 13.04 0.35
C LYS A 87 -14.02 13.90 1.15
N ASP A 88 -13.89 15.16 0.73
CA ASP A 88 -13.30 16.20 1.56
C ASP A 88 -13.95 16.06 2.93
N ALA A 89 -13.18 15.54 3.89
CA ALA A 89 -13.52 15.71 5.28
C ALA A 89 -13.36 17.21 5.51
N ALA A 90 -14.48 17.91 5.34
CA ALA A 90 -14.62 19.31 5.64
C ALA A 90 -14.09 19.58 7.05
N ALA A 91 -13.23 20.60 7.09
CA ALA A 91 -12.81 21.47 8.19
C ALA A 91 -13.42 21.21 9.58
#